data_AF-W1YS03-F1
#
_entry.id   AF-W1YS03-F1
#
_cell.length_a   1.000
_cell.length_b   1.000
_cell.length_c   1.000
_cell.angle_alpha   90.00
_cell.angle_beta   90.00
_cell.angle_gamma   90.00
#
_symmetry.space_group_name_H-M   'P 1'
#
loop_
_entity.id
_entity.type
_entity.pdbx_description
1 polymer ?
#
loop_
_entity_poly.entity_id
_entity_poly.type
_entity_poly.pdbx_seq_one_letter_code
_entity_poly.pdbx_strand_id
1 'polypeptide(L)'
;GSPSGVEPGQTVTVTFGGKTYTATVAGDGSWTTTVPAADLSALRDGDASVQASVSNVNGNTASATHAYSVDATAPMLTINTIATDDILNAAEAGNPLTISGSSSA
;
A
#
# COMPACT_ATOMS: atom_id res chain seq x y z
N GLY A 1 -15.76 -10.44 -3.71
CA GLY A 1 -17.09 -9.97 -3.30
C GLY A 1 -18.17 -10.93 -3.78
N SER A 2 -19.44 -10.57 -3.64
CA SER A 2 -20.58 -11.40 -4.07
C SER A 2 -21.78 -10.51 -4.46
N PRO A 3 -21.87 -10.04 -5.71
CA PRO A 3 -22.95 -9.16 -6.14
C PRO A 3 -24.27 -9.93 -6.25
N SER A 4 -25.36 -9.30 -5.82
CA SER A 4 -26.71 -9.88 -5.95
C SER A 4 -27.30 -9.61 -7.32
N GLY A 5 -28.01 -10.58 -7.91
CA GLY A 5 -28.69 -10.41 -9.20
C GLY A 5 -27.76 -10.30 -10.41
N VAL A 6 -26.54 -10.84 -10.28
CA VAL A 6 -25.53 -10.91 -11.34
C VAL A 6 -25.20 -12.38 -11.60
N GLU A 7 -25.25 -12.79 -12.86
CA GLU A 7 -25.05 -14.17 -13.25
C GLU A 7 -23.56 -14.58 -13.23
N PRO A 8 -23.26 -15.88 -13.02
CA PRO A 8 -21.91 -16.40 -13.26
C PRO A 8 -21.42 -16.07 -14.68
N GLY A 9 -20.13 -15.76 -14.80
CA GLY A 9 -19.51 -15.37 -16.06
C GLY A 9 -19.48 -13.85 -16.30
N GLN A 10 -20.20 -13.04 -15.53
CA GLN A 10 -20.12 -11.59 -15.64
C GLN A 10 -18.75 -11.06 -15.18
N THR A 11 -18.26 -10.01 -15.85
CA THR A 11 -16.95 -9.42 -15.56
C THR A 11 -17.07 -8.33 -14.50
N VAL A 12 -16.35 -8.50 -13.39
CA VAL A 12 -16.15 -7.47 -12.38
C VAL A 12 -14.91 -6.68 -12.75
N THR A 13 -15.04 -5.36 -12.85
CA THR A 13 -13.93 -4.43 -13.05
C THR A 13 -13.56 -3.82 -11.70
N VAL A 14 -12.29 -3.89 -11.32
CA VAL A 14 -11.78 -3.33 -10.07
C VAL A 14 -10.74 -2.27 -10.40
N THR A 15 -10.96 -1.04 -9.92
CA THR A 15 -10.01 0.07 -10.03
C THR A 15 -9.32 0.27 -8.69
N PHE A 16 -8.01 0.03 -8.65
CA PHE A 16 -7.18 0.12 -7.45
C PHE A 16 -5.81 0.72 -7.79
N GLY A 17 -5.35 1.71 -7.01
CA GLY A 17 -4.06 2.36 -7.25
C GLY A 17 -3.91 3.01 -8.62
N GLY A 18 -5.02 3.46 -9.23
CA GLY A 18 -5.04 3.98 -10.60
C GLY A 18 -4.94 2.91 -11.71
N LYS A 19 -4.93 1.62 -11.34
CA LYS A 19 -4.91 0.49 -12.27
C LYS A 19 -6.23 -0.26 -12.29
N THR A 20 -6.50 -0.93 -13.40
CA THR A 20 -7.71 -1.74 -13.60
C THR A 20 -7.37 -3.22 -13.58
N TYR A 21 -8.14 -3.98 -12.81
CA TYR A 21 -8.08 -5.43 -12.71
C TYR A 21 -9.46 -6.01 -13.05
N THR A 22 -9.49 -7.26 -13.48
CA THR A 22 -10.73 -7.94 -13.84
C THR A 22 -10.86 -9.26 -13.11
N ALA A 23 -12.07 -9.57 -12.67
CA ALA A 23 -12.47 -10.87 -12.15
C ALA A 23 -13.75 -11.34 -12.84
N THR A 24 -14.08 -12.61 -12.66
CA THR A 24 -15.34 -13.19 -13.15
C THR A 24 -16.17 -13.65 -11.97
N VAL A 25 -17.48 -13.42 -12.04
CA VAL A 25 -18.44 -13.98 -11.08
C VAL A 25 -18.48 -15.51 -11.27
N ALA A 26 -18.14 -16.24 -10.22
CA ALA A 26 -18.14 -17.70 -10.20
C ALA A 26 -19.56 -18.27 -10.07
N GLY A 27 -19.69 -19.61 -10.19
CA GLY A 27 -20.98 -20.31 -10.13
C GLY A 27 -21.72 -20.16 -8.80
N ASP A 28 -21.00 -19.89 -7.72
CA ASP A 28 -21.54 -19.60 -6.38
C ASP A 28 -21.83 -18.10 -6.14
N GLY A 29 -21.66 -17.26 -7.17
CA GLY A 29 -21.85 -15.82 -7.11
C GLY A 29 -20.67 -15.05 -6.52
N SER A 30 -19.59 -15.73 -6.10
CA SER A 30 -18.39 -15.09 -5.57
C SER A 30 -17.47 -14.58 -6.69
N TRP A 31 -16.58 -13.65 -6.35
CA TRP A 31 -15.47 -13.26 -7.22
C TRP A 31 -14.28 -12.79 -6.40
N THR A 32 -13.08 -12.96 -6.95
CA THR A 32 -11.83 -12.46 -6.39
C THR A 32 -10.88 -12.02 -7.52
N THR A 33 -9.99 -11.08 -7.22
CA THR A 33 -8.88 -10.69 -8.10
C THR A 33 -7.63 -10.55 -7.25
N THR A 34 -6.47 -10.81 -7.86
CA THR A 34 -5.17 -10.63 -7.22
C THR A 34 -4.51 -9.37 -7.74
N VAL A 35 -4.02 -8.53 -6.83
CA VAL A 35 -3.18 -7.38 -7.16
C VAL A 35 -1.71 -7.81 -7.07
N PRO A 36 -0.90 -7.67 -8.14
CA PRO A 36 0.53 -7.97 -8.09
C PRO A 36 1.27 -7.11 -7.06
N ALA A 37 2.27 -7.69 -6.39
CA ALA A 37 3.06 -6.97 -5.38
C ALA A 37 3.77 -5.72 -5.94
N ALA A 38 4.18 -5.74 -7.21
CA ALA A 38 4.78 -4.58 -7.86
C ALA A 38 3.82 -3.37 -7.90
N ASP A 39 2.52 -3.61 -8.01
CA ASP A 39 1.53 -2.54 -8.04
C ASP A 39 1.28 -1.93 -6.65
N LEU A 40 1.58 -2.66 -5.58
CA LEU A 40 1.53 -2.14 -4.21
C LEU A 40 2.67 -1.14 -3.96
N SER A 41 3.85 -1.38 -4.53
CA SER A 41 5.01 -0.49 -4.37
C SER A 41 4.85 0.88 -5.05
N ALA A 42 3.87 1.01 -5.95
CA ALA A 42 3.57 2.25 -6.67
C ALA A 42 2.49 3.10 -5.97
N LEU A 43 1.91 2.62 -4.87
CA LEU A 43 0.90 3.36 -4.13
C LEU A 43 1.52 4.57 -3.41
N ARG A 44 0.72 5.63 -3.26
CA ARG A 44 1.12 6.85 -2.56
C ARG A 44 0.60 6.78 -1.12
N ASP A 45 1.39 7.29 -0.19
CA ASP A 45 0.97 7.47 1.20
C ASP A 45 -0.29 8.32 1.32
N GLY A 46 -1.08 8.03 2.35
CA GLY A 46 -2.33 8.69 2.66
C GLY A 46 -3.58 7.89 2.31
N ASP A 47 -4.72 8.56 2.41
CA ASP A 47 -6.04 7.97 2.19
C ASP A 47 -6.35 7.78 0.70
N ALA A 48 -6.95 6.65 0.36
CA ALA A 48 -7.38 6.30 -0.98
C ALA A 48 -8.61 5.37 -0.95
N SER A 49 -9.07 4.95 -2.14
CA SER A 49 -10.17 3.99 -2.24
C SER A 49 -10.00 3.04 -3.42
N VAL A 50 -10.58 1.85 -3.28
CA VAL A 50 -10.79 0.87 -4.34
C VAL A 50 -12.25 0.90 -4.75
N GLN A 51 -12.51 0.79 -6.05
CA GLN A 51 -13.87 0.65 -6.59
C GLN A 51 -13.97 -0.67 -7.35
N ALA A 52 -15.09 -1.38 -7.17
CA ALA A 52 -15.47 -2.52 -8.00
C ALA A 52 -16.82 -2.23 -8.67
N SER A 53 -16.97 -2.61 -9.93
CA SER A 53 -18.21 -2.50 -10.69
C SER A 53 -18.46 -3.74 -11.56
N VAL A 54 -19.74 -4.02 -11.83
CA VAL A 54 -20.16 -5.15 -12.66
C VAL A 54 -21.52 -4.82 -13.31
N SER A 55 -21.78 -5.36 -14.50
CA SER A 55 -23.11 -5.40 -15.09
C SER A 55 -23.64 -6.82 -15.14
N ASN A 56 -24.96 -7.00 -15.05
CA ASN A 56 -25.61 -8.27 -15.33
C ASN A 56 -25.96 -8.40 -16.82
N VAL A 57 -26.46 -9.57 -17.25
CA VAL A 57 -26.82 -9.82 -18.66
C VAL A 57 -27.93 -8.90 -19.20
N ASN A 58 -28.73 -8.30 -18.32
CA ASN A 58 -29.80 -7.38 -18.68
C ASN A 58 -29.32 -5.91 -18.74
N GLY A 59 -28.03 -5.66 -18.52
CA GLY A 59 -27.44 -4.32 -18.55
C GLY A 59 -27.58 -3.52 -17.25
N ASN A 60 -28.11 -4.12 -16.17
CA ASN A 60 -28.15 -3.46 -14.87
C ASN A 60 -26.75 -3.46 -14.24
N THR A 61 -26.35 -2.35 -13.64
CA THR A 61 -25.01 -2.19 -13.04
C THR A 61 -25.06 -2.12 -11.53
N ALA A 62 -24.03 -2.66 -10.88
CA ALA A 62 -23.76 -2.48 -9.47
C ALA A 62 -22.32 -2.03 -9.24
N SER A 63 -22.09 -1.25 -8.19
CA SER A 63 -20.75 -0.82 -7.79
C SER A 63 -20.60 -0.72 -6.28
N ALA A 64 -19.40 -0.93 -5.78
CA ALA A 64 -19.04 -0.72 -4.39
C ALA A 64 -17.67 -0.05 -4.28
N THR A 65 -17.50 0.78 -3.25
CA THR A 65 -16.25 1.46 -2.92
C THR A 65 -15.79 1.04 -1.53
N HIS A 66 -14.49 0.87 -1.35
CA HIS A 66 -13.89 0.61 -0.04
C HIS A 66 -12.69 1.54 0.17
N ALA A 67 -12.64 2.20 1.32
CA ALA A 67 -11.54 3.09 1.68
C ALA A 67 -10.35 2.28 2.21
N TYR A 68 -9.14 2.78 1.99
CA TYR A 68 -7.91 2.28 2.58
C TYR A 68 -6.93 3.45 2.79
N SER A 69 -5.91 3.25 3.60
CA SER A 69 -4.78 4.16 3.71
C SER A 69 -3.47 3.41 3.48
N VAL A 70 -2.46 4.15 3.00
CA VAL A 70 -1.10 3.64 2.84
C VAL A 70 -0.19 4.45 3.75
N ASP A 71 0.64 3.75 4.50
CA ASP A 71 1.76 4.31 5.23
C ASP A 71 3.01 3.51 4.90
N ALA A 72 3.81 4.06 3.99
CA ALA A 72 5.11 3.55 3.58
C ALA A 72 6.24 4.51 3.98
N THR A 73 5.96 5.47 4.89
CA THR A 73 6.97 6.41 5.34
C THR A 73 8.02 5.67 6.17
N ALA A 74 9.25 5.64 5.67
CA ALA A 74 10.36 5.03 6.39
C ALA A 74 10.79 5.89 7.59
N PRO A 75 11.19 5.28 8.71
CA PRO A 75 11.78 6.01 9.83
C PRO A 75 13.10 6.66 9.41
N MET A 76 13.39 7.82 9.97
CA MET A 76 14.66 8.51 9.79
C MET A 76 15.60 8.16 10.95
N LEU A 77 16.85 7.84 10.63
CA LEU A 77 17.92 7.66 11.62
C LEU A 77 18.91 8.81 11.51
N THR A 78 19.25 9.42 12.64
CA THR A 78 20.28 10.48 12.72
C THR A 78 21.32 10.10 13.75
N ILE A 79 22.60 10.25 13.40
CA ILE A 79 23.72 10.13 14.33
C ILE A 79 24.12 11.54 14.76
N ASN A 80 24.30 11.74 16.06
CA ASN A 80 24.78 13.00 16.61
C ASN A 80 26.27 13.20 16.25
N THR A 81 26.76 14.43 16.38
CA THR A 81 28.17 14.75 16.14
C THR A 81 29.09 13.82 16.90
N ILE A 82 30.17 13.39 16.24
CA ILE A 82 31.20 12.57 16.87
C ILE A 82 32.08 13.47 17.73
N ALA A 83 32.41 13.02 18.95
CA ALA A 83 33.02 13.91 19.95
C ALA A 83 32.18 15.18 20.16
N THR A 84 32.80 16.31 20.50
CA THR A 84 32.06 17.57 20.75
C THR A 84 31.86 18.43 19.50
N ASP A 85 32.65 18.21 18.45
CA ASP A 85 32.78 19.09 17.30
C ASP A 85 32.80 18.37 15.94
N ASP A 86 32.44 17.09 15.92
CA ASP A 86 32.46 16.22 14.73
C ASP A 86 33.86 15.98 14.15
N ILE A 87 34.91 16.20 14.94
CA ILE A 87 36.30 15.96 14.59
C ILE A 87 36.91 15.03 15.63
N LEU A 88 37.50 13.92 15.17
CA LEU A 88 38.28 13.06 16.05
C LEU A 88 39.73 13.54 16.11
N ASN A 89 40.19 13.95 17.28
CA ASN A 89 41.60 14.26 17.52
C ASN A 89 42.38 13.08 18.14
N ALA A 90 43.70 13.22 18.24
CA ALA A 90 44.59 12.15 18.72
C ALA A 90 44.35 11.76 20.18
N ALA A 91 43.91 12.69 21.03
CA ALA A 91 43.60 12.40 22.43
C ALA A 91 42.29 11.61 22.55
N GLU A 92 41.27 11.99 21.79
CA GLU A 92 39.98 11.29 21.74
C GLU A 92 40.10 9.89 21.13
N ALA A 93 40.93 9.72 20.10
CA ALA A 93 41.15 8.43 19.46
C ALA A 93 41.73 7.35 20.41
N GLY A 94 42.37 7.78 21.50
CA GLY A 94 42.92 6.89 22.53
C GLY A 94 41.94 6.48 23.63
N ASN A 95 40.71 7.00 23.63
CA ASN A 95 39.72 6.80 24.69
C ASN A 95 38.39 6.24 24.13
N PRO A 96 37.56 5.58 24.95
CA PRO A 96 36.21 5.22 24.55
C PRO A 96 35.39 6.47 24.20
N LEU A 97 34.66 6.42 23.08
CA LEU A 97 33.80 7.50 22.63
C LEU A 97 32.35 7.02 22.60
N THR A 98 31.45 7.83 23.16
CA THR A 98 30.01 7.55 23.11
C THR A 98 29.46 7.98 21.75
N ILE A 99 28.87 7.04 21.03
CA ILE A 99 28.10 7.32 19.83
C ILE A 99 26.63 7.38 20.21
N SER A 100 25.95 8.45 19.81
CA SER A 100 24.54 8.67 20.13
C SER A 100 23.79 9.17 18.90
N GLY A 101 22.47 9.12 18.96
CA GLY A 101 21.61 9.51 17.85
C GLY A 101 20.14 9.42 18.22
N SER A 102 19.28 9.58 17.23
CA SER A 102 17.83 9.48 17.36
C SER A 102 17.21 8.77 16.15
N SER A 103 16.01 8.24 16.35
CA SER A 103 15.17 7.67 15.30
C SER A 103 13.78 8.32 15.33
N SER A 104 13.17 8.57 14.17
CA SER A 104 11.75 8.91 14.08
C SER A 104 10.89 7.66 13.88
N ALA A 105 9.63 7.74 14.27
CA ALA A 105 8.58 6.78 13.94
C ALA A 105 7.36 7.54 13.42
#